data_AF-A0A819U4W2-F1
#
_entry.id   AF-A0A819U4W2-F1
#
_cell.length_a   1.000
_cell.length_b   1.000
_cell.length_c   1.000
_cell.angle_alpha   90.00
_cell.angle_beta   90.00
_cell.angle_gamma   90.00
#
_symmetry.space_group_name_H-M   'P 1'
#
loop_
_entity.id
_entity.type
_entity.pdbx_description
1 polymer ?
#
loop_
_entity_poly.entity_id
_entity_poly.type
_entity_poly.pdbx_seq_one_letter_code
_entity_poly.pdbx_strand_id
1 'polypeptide(L)'
;MRFRSGNDGVAVYHIVLAFRVVPTDGKSQLVISRLRSSLQLLVEKHASLRTCLQISDDNLSELRQRTLPSSSFQVPLVESWIDSDNDLYNIIADDETNRSYFNLTQDHVFRCRVIRYREGNNDSVIVFNFHHSAFDGTSEVLFLDDLCEVYSTGELTDFTNEAPSYLDYARWERQLDMSASLAFWKNQLKDHQILELPYDRVCAEIVRTGRGSSVFVHNGDALGIYARQQQVTLFQLCLATYYVFLYKLIGSRDLMVGSFVANRTRPELSSMIGMFANLVPYRLAIEPQETFRQLIERVQNLCHSVLSHIGLPFQTLSKLLHPTRGIVTTLDFETVVTQYSLDNNLQLSRMTTPVNTMPFDLSLSFKYDLVTNIITGTFDYSLDVFDHQTIETLAHRFQLLLAQLLTDDQRPIYKLNILLDSERQILHNFNPAILTPDFEPCHWIFSRRADDHPQKIGIVMEDQSLSYSEILYYAQQWAMHLLVTCHVNVGDLVLQVVERSIHAVLGVFAIWMCGAVYVPFNPRDPIAQLQQRIHNLEVDIVLVHDATRFYVTLDSDITIVELDRIPLEQHSDVSALDSISVISDDLSHIVFTSGSTGTPKA
;
A
#
# COMPACT_ATOMS: atom_id res chain seq x y z
N MET A 1 -23.46 23.31 11.80
CA MET A 1 -22.67 22.90 10.61
C MET A 1 -23.55 22.03 9.74
N ARG A 2 -23.74 22.36 8.46
CA ARG A 2 -24.08 21.30 7.49
C ARG A 2 -22.88 20.37 7.51
N PHE A 3 -23.02 19.14 8.00
CA PHE A 3 -22.10 18.09 7.56
C PHE A 3 -22.15 18.18 6.03
N ARG A 4 -21.08 18.66 5.40
CA ARG A 4 -21.04 18.86 3.95
C ARG A 4 -21.19 17.48 3.33
N SER A 5 -22.41 17.04 3.09
CA SER A 5 -22.67 16.19 1.93
C SER A 5 -22.18 17.01 0.75
N GLY A 6 -21.21 16.49 0.02
CA GLY A 6 -20.84 17.04 -1.28
C GLY A 6 -22.13 17.16 -2.10
N ASN A 7 -22.24 18.22 -2.91
CA ASN A 7 -23.42 18.50 -3.71
C ASN A 7 -23.81 17.34 -4.67
N ASP A 8 -22.97 16.31 -4.80
CA ASP A 8 -23.20 15.06 -5.56
C ASP A 8 -22.87 13.76 -4.76
N GLY A 9 -22.79 13.81 -3.42
CA GLY A 9 -22.25 12.72 -2.57
C GLY A 9 -23.12 11.46 -2.41
N VAL A 10 -22.60 10.46 -1.68
CA VAL A 10 -23.33 9.24 -1.23
C VAL A 10 -23.57 9.31 0.28
N ALA A 11 -24.53 8.56 0.82
CA ALA A 11 -24.81 8.56 2.26
C ALA A 11 -23.86 7.65 3.05
N VAL A 12 -22.59 8.09 3.20
CA VAL A 12 -21.48 7.33 3.82
C VAL A 12 -21.76 6.80 5.24
N TYR A 13 -22.72 7.39 5.96
CA TYR A 13 -23.08 6.98 7.33
C TYR A 13 -24.48 6.35 7.43
N HIS A 14 -25.04 5.88 6.32
CA HIS A 14 -26.24 5.04 6.35
C HIS A 14 -25.83 3.56 6.41
N ILE A 15 -26.49 2.80 7.27
CA ILE A 15 -26.36 1.35 7.36
C ILE A 15 -27.65 0.76 6.79
N VAL A 16 -27.58 0.29 5.55
CA VAL A 16 -28.70 -0.33 4.84
C VAL A 16 -28.56 -1.84 4.89
N LEU A 17 -29.55 -2.49 5.51
CA LEU A 17 -29.61 -3.94 5.65
C LEU A 17 -30.85 -4.46 4.91
N ALA A 18 -30.65 -5.27 3.89
CA ALA A 18 -31.73 -5.88 3.11
C ALA A 18 -31.83 -7.38 3.40
N PHE A 19 -33.03 -7.84 3.73
CA PHE A 19 -33.32 -9.24 4.01
C PHE A 19 -34.49 -9.71 3.15
N ARG A 20 -34.28 -10.79 2.39
CA ARG A 20 -35.37 -11.51 1.72
C ARG A 20 -36.07 -12.39 2.74
N VAL A 21 -37.38 -12.26 2.85
CA VAL A 21 -38.23 -13.10 3.70
C VAL A 21 -38.61 -14.34 2.90
N VAL A 22 -38.15 -15.50 3.34
CA VAL A 22 -38.34 -16.79 2.67
C VAL A 22 -39.27 -17.66 3.52
N PRO A 23 -40.42 -18.10 2.99
CA PRO A 23 -41.27 -19.05 3.70
C PRO A 23 -40.69 -20.46 3.67
N THR A 24 -40.51 -21.07 4.84
CA THR A 24 -39.98 -22.44 4.98
C THR A 24 -41.04 -23.49 4.61
N ASP A 25 -42.31 -23.16 4.73
CA ASP A 25 -43.47 -23.99 4.35
C ASP A 25 -43.98 -23.71 2.92
N GLY A 26 -43.35 -22.78 2.20
CA GLY A 26 -43.71 -22.34 0.85
C GLY A 26 -45.04 -21.57 0.76
N LYS A 27 -45.68 -21.22 1.87
CA LYS A 27 -47.02 -20.58 1.88
C LYS A 27 -47.15 -19.40 2.82
N SER A 28 -46.43 -19.42 3.94
CA SER A 28 -46.47 -18.36 4.94
C SER A 28 -46.03 -17.02 4.36
N GLN A 29 -46.58 -15.94 4.92
CA GLN A 29 -46.29 -14.58 4.47
C GLN A 29 -45.92 -13.71 5.66
N LEU A 30 -45.11 -12.69 5.39
CA LEU A 30 -44.79 -11.65 6.37
C LEU A 30 -46.07 -10.91 6.79
N VAL A 31 -46.36 -10.93 8.10
CA VAL A 31 -47.49 -10.23 8.71
C VAL A 31 -47.05 -8.84 9.14
N ILE A 32 -47.44 -7.82 8.38
CA ILE A 32 -46.98 -6.43 8.59
C ILE A 32 -47.38 -5.85 9.95
N SER A 33 -48.58 -6.17 10.43
CA SER A 33 -49.03 -5.71 11.75
C SER A 33 -48.14 -6.27 12.87
N ARG A 34 -47.72 -7.54 12.75
CA ARG A 34 -46.81 -8.21 13.67
C ARG A 34 -45.43 -7.55 13.63
N LEU A 35 -44.87 -7.35 12.42
CA LEU A 35 -43.60 -6.65 12.23
C LEU A 35 -43.62 -5.24 12.83
N ARG A 36 -44.70 -4.48 12.59
CA ARG A 36 -44.85 -3.12 13.14
C ARG A 36 -44.87 -3.14 14.66
N SER A 37 -45.62 -4.05 15.28
CA SER A 37 -45.63 -4.22 16.75
C SER A 37 -44.25 -4.62 17.26
N SER A 38 -43.58 -5.57 16.61
CA SER A 38 -42.23 -6.00 17.02
C SER A 38 -41.23 -4.84 17.00
N LEU A 39 -41.19 -4.06 15.91
CA LEU A 39 -40.32 -2.90 15.81
C LEU A 39 -40.64 -1.82 16.85
N GLN A 40 -41.91 -1.67 17.22
CA GLN A 40 -42.32 -0.73 18.27
C GLN A 40 -41.75 -1.13 19.63
N LEU A 41 -41.81 -2.42 20.00
CA LEU A 41 -41.19 -2.93 21.22
C LEU A 41 -39.66 -2.76 21.20
N LEU A 42 -39.02 -2.98 20.05
CA LEU A 42 -37.57 -2.78 19.91
C LEU A 42 -37.17 -1.32 20.14
N VAL A 43 -37.95 -0.38 19.63
CA VAL A 43 -37.71 1.06 19.87
C VAL A 43 -38.03 1.47 21.31
N GLU A 44 -38.96 0.79 21.98
CA GLU A 44 -39.21 0.95 23.41
C GLU A 44 -37.99 0.54 24.24
N LYS A 45 -37.43 -0.65 23.97
CA LYS A 45 -36.18 -1.19 24.57
C LYS A 45 -34.97 -0.32 24.28
N HIS A 46 -34.75 -0.02 23.01
CA HIS A 46 -33.51 0.61 22.57
C HIS A 46 -33.68 2.11 22.37
N ALA A 47 -33.45 2.87 23.43
CA ALA A 47 -33.51 4.34 23.42
C ALA A 47 -32.68 4.97 22.27
N SER A 48 -31.57 4.36 21.87
CA SER A 48 -30.70 4.82 20.77
C SER A 48 -31.46 4.97 19.45
N LEU A 49 -32.40 4.08 19.13
CA LEU A 49 -33.17 4.10 17.87
C LEU A 49 -34.14 5.29 17.76
N ARG A 50 -34.48 5.89 18.90
CA ARG A 50 -35.37 7.06 19.02
C ARG A 50 -34.64 8.30 19.53
N THR A 51 -33.33 8.34 19.31
CA THR A 51 -32.49 9.45 19.71
C THR A 51 -32.11 10.33 18.53
N CYS A 52 -32.26 11.65 18.72
CA CYS A 52 -31.92 12.69 17.76
C CYS A 52 -30.85 13.64 18.33
N LEU A 53 -30.24 14.44 17.46
CA LEU A 53 -29.29 15.48 17.85
C LEU A 53 -29.96 16.85 17.81
N GLN A 54 -29.77 17.67 18.84
CA GLN A 54 -30.29 19.03 18.90
C GLN A 54 -29.11 20.00 19.02
N ILE A 55 -29.12 21.07 18.22
CA ILE A 55 -28.18 22.17 18.39
C ILE A 55 -28.62 22.95 19.63
N SER A 56 -27.68 23.24 20.54
CA SER A 56 -27.97 24.03 21.73
C SER A 56 -28.40 25.44 21.35
N ASP A 57 -29.51 25.91 21.92
CA ASP A 57 -30.02 27.27 21.67
C ASP A 57 -29.04 28.35 22.19
N ASP A 58 -28.28 28.03 23.25
CA ASP A 58 -27.31 28.93 23.87
C ASP A 58 -25.95 28.95 23.14
N ASN A 59 -25.64 27.90 22.39
CA ASN A 59 -24.37 27.75 21.67
C ASN A 59 -24.56 26.91 20.41
N LEU A 60 -24.62 27.58 19.25
CA LEU A 60 -24.78 26.95 17.93
C LEU A 60 -23.65 25.97 17.54
N SER A 61 -22.55 25.94 18.31
CA SER A 61 -21.45 24.97 18.15
C SER A 61 -21.58 23.73 19.05
N GLU A 62 -22.53 23.70 19.97
CA GLU A 62 -22.76 22.59 20.89
C GLU A 62 -23.92 21.70 20.39
N LEU A 63 -23.66 20.39 20.28
CA LEU A 63 -24.67 19.37 19.96
C LEU A 63 -25.06 18.62 21.23
N ARG A 64 -26.37 18.51 21.47
CA ARG A 64 -26.97 17.75 22.56
C ARG A 64 -27.73 16.55 22.01
N GLN A 65 -27.68 15.45 22.74
CA GLN A 65 -28.44 14.26 22.41
C GLN A 65 -29.81 14.33 23.10
N ARG A 66 -30.89 14.05 22.36
CA ARG A 66 -32.25 14.04 22.90
C ARG A 66 -32.96 12.74 22.51
N THR A 67 -33.34 11.97 23.50
CA THR A 67 -34.14 10.75 23.32
C THR A 67 -35.63 11.10 23.37
N LEU A 68 -36.36 10.78 22.31
CA LEU A 68 -37.81 11.00 22.22
C LEU A 68 -38.56 9.95 23.04
N PRO A 69 -39.60 10.27 23.84
CA PRO A 69 -40.38 9.27 24.58
C PRO A 69 -40.95 8.18 23.66
N SER A 70 -40.90 6.92 24.10
CA SER A 70 -41.37 5.79 23.29
C SER A 70 -42.86 5.89 22.92
N SER A 71 -43.69 6.39 23.82
CA SER A 71 -45.12 6.63 23.58
C SER A 71 -45.42 7.62 22.45
N SER A 72 -44.45 8.47 22.10
CA SER A 72 -44.56 9.47 21.04
C SER A 72 -43.84 9.07 19.75
N PHE A 73 -43.11 7.94 19.76
CA PHE A 73 -42.34 7.49 18.62
C PHE A 73 -43.12 6.41 17.86
N GLN A 74 -43.37 6.64 16.58
CA GLN A 74 -43.90 5.63 15.68
C GLN A 74 -42.81 5.22 14.70
N VAL A 75 -42.58 3.91 14.57
CA VAL A 75 -41.62 3.39 13.59
C VAL A 75 -42.07 3.77 12.18
N PRO A 76 -41.24 4.50 11.40
CA PRO A 76 -41.56 4.81 10.02
C PRO A 76 -41.38 3.54 9.17
N LEU A 77 -42.46 2.78 9.04
CA LEU A 77 -42.57 1.58 8.22
C LEU A 77 -43.41 1.89 6.97
N VAL A 78 -42.80 1.78 5.80
CA VAL A 78 -43.46 2.02 4.50
C VAL A 78 -43.50 0.74 3.69
N GLU A 79 -44.65 0.46 3.08
CA GLU A 79 -44.80 -0.62 2.10
C GLU A 79 -44.59 -0.09 0.68
N SER A 80 -43.83 -0.81 -0.13
CA SER A 80 -43.55 -0.48 -1.53
C SER A 80 -43.83 -1.70 -2.41
N TRP A 81 -44.28 -1.45 -3.63
CA TRP A 81 -44.64 -2.49 -4.59
C TRP A 81 -43.82 -2.34 -5.86
N ILE A 82 -43.19 -3.43 -6.31
CA ILE A 82 -42.28 -3.49 -7.45
C ILE A 82 -42.72 -4.53 -8.47
N ASP A 83 -42.23 -4.41 -9.70
CA ASP A 83 -42.52 -5.36 -10.78
C ASP A 83 -41.30 -6.23 -11.11
N SER A 84 -40.09 -5.80 -10.75
CA SER A 84 -38.85 -6.50 -11.09
C SER A 84 -37.76 -6.38 -10.03
N ASP A 85 -36.78 -7.29 -10.06
CA ASP A 85 -35.57 -7.21 -9.23
C ASP A 85 -34.75 -5.93 -9.48
N ASN A 86 -34.80 -5.37 -10.69
CA ASN A 86 -34.14 -4.08 -10.95
C ASN A 86 -34.77 -2.94 -10.14
N ASP A 87 -36.10 -2.93 -10.00
CA ASP A 87 -36.77 -1.95 -9.15
C ASP A 87 -36.38 -2.13 -7.68
N LEU A 88 -36.23 -3.38 -7.22
CA LEU A 88 -35.75 -3.69 -5.88
C LEU A 88 -34.37 -3.08 -5.63
N TYR A 89 -33.40 -3.35 -6.50
CA TYR A 89 -32.04 -2.83 -6.35
C TYR A 89 -32.00 -1.30 -6.46
N ASN A 90 -32.83 -0.69 -7.32
CA ASN A 90 -32.95 0.76 -7.40
C ASN A 90 -33.48 1.38 -6.10
N ILE A 91 -34.49 0.77 -5.47
CA ILE A 91 -35.02 1.24 -4.18
C ILE A 91 -33.97 1.12 -3.07
N ILE A 92 -33.25 0.00 -3.01
CA ILE A 92 -32.17 -0.20 -2.03
C ILE A 92 -31.07 0.84 -2.23
N ALA A 93 -30.65 1.05 -3.48
CA ALA A 93 -29.67 2.07 -3.82
C ALA A 93 -30.15 3.49 -3.46
N ASP A 94 -31.42 3.82 -3.70
CA ASP A 94 -32.00 5.13 -3.34
C ASP A 94 -31.92 5.40 -1.83
N ASP A 95 -32.07 4.37 -0.97
CA ASP A 95 -31.91 4.49 0.48
C ASP A 95 -30.43 4.71 0.91
N GLU A 96 -29.46 4.45 0.02
CA GLU A 96 -28.02 4.71 0.17
C GLU A 96 -27.56 6.06 -0.44
N THR A 97 -28.41 6.76 -1.20
CA THR A 97 -28.06 8.03 -1.85
C THR A 97 -28.56 9.28 -1.11
N ASN A 98 -28.07 10.45 -1.54
CA ASN A 98 -28.39 11.76 -0.96
C ASN A 98 -29.88 12.10 -0.86
N ARG A 99 -30.74 11.48 -1.68
CA ARG A 99 -32.18 11.77 -1.69
C ARG A 99 -32.86 11.34 -0.39
N SER A 100 -32.25 10.40 0.33
CA SER A 100 -32.84 9.75 1.50
C SER A 100 -32.12 10.09 2.81
N TYR A 101 -31.27 11.12 2.85
CA TYR A 101 -30.49 11.48 4.03
C TYR A 101 -31.31 11.61 5.32
N PHE A 102 -30.72 11.17 6.43
CA PHE A 102 -31.23 11.50 7.76
C PHE A 102 -30.84 12.93 8.14
N ASN A 103 -31.81 13.80 8.29
CA ASN A 103 -31.64 15.04 9.04
C ASN A 103 -31.60 14.72 10.54
N LEU A 104 -30.42 14.56 11.13
CA LEU A 104 -30.26 14.18 12.55
C LEU A 104 -30.94 15.10 13.57
N THR A 105 -31.36 16.30 13.15
CA THR A 105 -32.09 17.25 14.01
C THR A 105 -33.60 17.11 13.97
N GLN A 106 -34.14 16.46 12.95
CA GLN A 106 -35.59 16.37 12.70
C GLN A 106 -36.08 14.94 12.44
N ASP A 107 -35.24 14.13 11.79
CA ASP A 107 -35.57 12.77 11.38
C ASP A 107 -35.32 11.76 12.49
N HIS A 108 -36.06 10.65 12.41
CA HIS A 108 -35.73 9.43 13.14
C HIS A 108 -34.49 8.79 12.53
N VAL A 109 -33.55 8.33 13.37
CA VAL A 109 -32.29 7.68 12.94
C VAL A 109 -32.47 6.22 12.47
N PHE A 110 -33.72 5.82 12.25
CA PHE A 110 -34.12 4.47 11.86
C PHE A 110 -35.36 4.53 10.95
N ARG A 111 -35.32 3.79 9.83
CA ARG A 111 -36.44 3.58 8.90
C ARG A 111 -36.54 2.11 8.51
N CYS A 112 -37.77 1.68 8.24
CA CYS A 112 -38.06 0.33 7.76
C CYS A 112 -38.90 0.42 6.48
N ARG A 113 -38.56 -0.37 5.48
CA ARG A 113 -39.34 -0.52 4.26
C ARG A 113 -39.61 -1.99 4.01
N VAL A 114 -40.84 -2.32 3.67
CA VAL A 114 -41.21 -3.65 3.18
C VAL A 114 -41.53 -3.54 1.71
N ILE A 115 -40.83 -4.31 0.88
CA ILE A 115 -40.97 -4.33 -0.57
C ILE A 115 -41.62 -5.65 -0.98
N ARG A 116 -42.65 -5.59 -1.81
CA ARG A 116 -43.40 -6.74 -2.33
C ARG A 116 -43.51 -6.69 -3.85
N TYR A 117 -43.52 -7.86 -4.48
CA TYR A 117 -43.75 -7.97 -5.92
C TYR A 117 -45.26 -7.87 -6.21
N ARG A 118 -45.64 -7.10 -7.24
CA ARG A 118 -47.05 -6.96 -7.66
C ARG A 118 -47.61 -8.26 -8.25
N GLU A 119 -46.78 -8.98 -9.00
CA GLU A 119 -47.09 -10.28 -9.59
C GLU A 119 -45.97 -11.28 -9.23
N GLY A 120 -46.32 -12.51 -8.85
CA GLY A 120 -45.35 -13.56 -8.51
C GLY A 120 -45.53 -14.20 -7.13
N ASN A 121 -44.51 -14.94 -6.68
CA ASN A 121 -44.45 -15.57 -5.35
C ASN A 121 -44.60 -14.52 -4.23
N ASN A 122 -45.04 -14.96 -3.05
CA ASN A 122 -45.23 -14.13 -1.85
C ASN A 122 -43.92 -13.59 -1.23
N ASP A 123 -42.88 -13.43 -2.05
CA ASP A 123 -41.57 -12.98 -1.63
C ASP A 123 -41.68 -11.51 -1.21
N SER A 124 -41.17 -11.23 -0.02
CA SER A 124 -41.06 -9.87 0.49
C SER A 124 -39.63 -9.60 0.90
N VAL A 125 -39.21 -8.34 0.76
CA VAL A 125 -37.90 -7.89 1.19
C VAL A 125 -38.09 -6.83 2.26
N ILE A 126 -37.40 -6.98 3.38
CA ILE A 126 -37.37 -5.98 4.44
C ILE A 126 -36.04 -5.25 4.32
N VAL A 127 -36.12 -3.92 4.20
CA VAL A 127 -34.96 -3.03 4.19
C VAL A 127 -35.00 -2.20 5.46
N PHE A 128 -33.97 -2.36 6.29
CA PHE A 128 -33.73 -1.51 7.45
C PHE A 128 -32.65 -0.50 7.11
N ASN A 129 -32.88 0.77 7.41
CA ASN A 129 -31.92 1.84 7.21
C ASN A 129 -31.69 2.58 8.53
N PHE A 130 -30.46 2.55 9.01
CA PHE A 130 -30.05 3.22 10.25
C PHE A 130 -29.03 4.29 9.94
N HIS A 131 -29.01 5.36 10.74
CA HIS A 131 -27.86 6.26 10.77
C HIS A 131 -26.78 5.71 11.70
N HIS A 132 -25.52 5.66 11.23
CA HIS A 132 -24.38 5.09 11.96
C HIS A 132 -24.08 5.78 13.30
N SER A 133 -24.65 6.98 13.56
CA SER A 133 -24.55 7.64 14.88
C SER A 133 -25.30 6.93 16.00
N ALA A 134 -26.23 6.04 15.69
CA ALA A 134 -27.06 5.33 16.66
C ALA A 134 -26.94 3.80 16.56
N PHE A 135 -26.14 3.31 15.62
CA PHE A 135 -26.07 1.90 15.24
C PHE A 135 -24.68 1.56 14.72
N ASP A 136 -24.20 0.35 15.01
CA ASP A 136 -22.91 -0.20 14.55
C ASP A 136 -23.05 -1.69 14.21
N GLY A 137 -21.96 -2.33 13.75
CA GLY A 137 -22.00 -3.75 13.33
C GLY A 137 -22.46 -4.72 14.41
N THR A 138 -22.09 -4.53 15.68
CA THR A 138 -22.61 -5.37 16.78
C THR A 138 -24.09 -5.10 17.05
N SER A 139 -24.56 -3.86 16.87
CA SER A 139 -25.97 -3.52 16.99
C SER A 139 -26.83 -4.25 15.96
N GLU A 140 -26.28 -4.60 14.78
CA GLU A 140 -26.99 -5.41 13.77
C GLU A 140 -27.44 -6.76 14.35
N VAL A 141 -26.52 -7.50 14.95
CA VAL A 141 -26.80 -8.83 15.49
C VAL A 141 -27.84 -8.74 16.61
N LEU A 142 -27.66 -7.81 17.55
CA LEU A 142 -28.58 -7.59 18.66
C LEU A 142 -29.99 -7.20 18.19
N PHE A 143 -30.07 -6.32 17.18
CA PHE A 143 -31.34 -5.89 16.62
C PHE A 143 -32.10 -7.05 15.97
N LEU A 144 -31.40 -7.91 15.21
CA LEU A 144 -32.01 -9.03 14.51
C LEU A 144 -32.43 -10.13 15.48
N ASP A 145 -31.62 -10.42 16.50
CA ASP A 145 -31.97 -11.39 17.55
C ASP A 145 -33.25 -10.96 18.29
N ASP A 146 -33.30 -9.70 18.75
CA ASP A 146 -34.49 -9.13 19.40
C ASP A 146 -35.70 -9.12 18.45
N LEU A 147 -35.51 -8.78 17.17
CA LEU A 147 -36.58 -8.74 16.18
C LEU A 147 -37.19 -10.13 15.98
N CYS A 148 -36.34 -11.15 15.83
CA CYS A 148 -36.76 -12.53 15.65
C CYS A 148 -37.48 -13.07 16.88
N GLU A 149 -37.00 -12.75 18.08
CA GLU A 149 -37.66 -13.11 19.34
C GLU A 149 -39.08 -12.51 19.40
N VAL A 150 -39.20 -11.18 19.30
CA VAL A 150 -40.50 -10.50 19.43
C VAL A 150 -41.43 -10.87 18.30
N TYR A 151 -40.92 -11.00 17.08
CA TYR A 151 -41.75 -11.44 15.98
C TYR A 151 -42.29 -12.84 16.27
N SER A 152 -41.49 -13.79 16.75
CA SER A 152 -41.96 -15.15 17.01
C SER A 152 -42.89 -15.28 18.22
N THR A 153 -42.61 -14.58 19.32
CA THR A 153 -43.31 -14.77 20.61
C THR A 153 -44.34 -13.68 20.92
N GLY A 154 -44.16 -12.48 20.37
CA GLY A 154 -44.92 -11.27 20.72
C GLY A 154 -44.38 -10.51 21.94
N GLU A 155 -43.31 -11.00 22.59
CA GLU A 155 -42.75 -10.44 23.83
C GLU A 155 -41.21 -10.42 23.78
N LEU A 156 -40.58 -9.59 24.63
CA LEU A 156 -39.13 -9.60 24.88
C LEU A 156 -38.87 -10.16 26.27
N THR A 157 -38.17 -11.29 26.37
CA THR A 157 -37.92 -11.94 27.65
C THR A 157 -36.91 -11.18 28.53
N ASP A 158 -35.96 -10.45 27.93
CA ASP A 158 -34.90 -9.70 28.63
C ASP A 158 -35.16 -8.17 28.68
N PHE A 159 -36.41 -7.75 28.62
CA PHE A 159 -36.77 -6.33 28.73
C PHE A 159 -36.89 -5.91 30.20
N THR A 160 -35.87 -5.21 30.72
CA THR A 160 -35.94 -4.52 32.02
C THR A 160 -35.85 -3.01 31.83
N ASN A 161 -36.73 -2.25 32.49
CA ASN A 161 -36.72 -0.78 32.43
C ASN A 161 -35.51 -0.14 33.16
N GLU A 162 -34.68 -0.93 33.83
CA GLU A 162 -33.55 -0.46 34.64
C GLU A 162 -32.20 -0.55 33.91
N ALA A 163 -32.16 -1.09 32.68
CA ALA A 163 -30.92 -1.19 31.92
C ALA A 163 -30.37 0.22 31.56
N PRO A 164 -29.04 0.42 31.61
CA PRO A 164 -28.44 1.69 31.24
C PRO A 164 -28.71 2.01 29.76
N SER A 165 -28.90 3.30 29.45
CA SER A 165 -29.03 3.76 28.07
C SER A 165 -27.67 4.14 27.46
N TYR A 166 -27.61 4.27 26.14
CA TYR A 166 -26.42 4.79 25.47
C TYR A 166 -26.04 6.20 25.95
N LEU A 167 -27.03 7.01 26.36
CA LEU A 167 -26.77 8.33 26.95
C LEU A 167 -26.04 8.22 28.30
N ASP A 168 -26.36 7.20 29.11
CA ASP A 168 -25.67 6.95 30.37
C ASP A 168 -24.23 6.52 30.13
N TYR A 169 -24.00 5.66 29.13
CA TYR A 169 -22.66 5.33 28.65
C TYR A 169 -21.88 6.57 28.20
N ALA A 170 -22.47 7.43 27.35
CA ALA A 170 -21.82 8.64 26.86
C ALA A 170 -21.48 9.64 27.98
N ARG A 171 -22.28 9.70 29.05
CA ARG A 171 -21.99 10.50 30.25
C ARG A 171 -20.86 9.89 31.06
N TRP A 172 -20.87 8.58 31.25
CA TRP A 172 -19.84 7.85 31.97
C TRP A 172 -18.48 7.94 31.26
N GLU A 173 -18.43 7.73 29.94
CA GLU A 173 -17.20 7.80 29.14
C GLU A 173 -16.48 9.14 29.31
N ARG A 174 -17.23 10.25 29.35
CA ARG A 174 -16.67 11.60 29.55
C ARG A 174 -16.03 11.82 30.92
N GLN A 175 -16.33 10.99 31.90
CA GLN A 175 -15.77 11.07 33.26
C GLN A 175 -14.53 10.20 33.44
N LEU A 176 -14.19 9.35 32.47
CA LEU A 176 -13.04 8.46 32.56
C LEU A 176 -11.73 9.24 32.46
N ASP A 177 -10.79 8.94 33.36
CA ASP A 177 -9.41 9.38 33.22
C ASP A 177 -8.71 8.53 32.15
N MET A 178 -8.43 9.16 31.01
CA MET A 178 -7.79 8.53 29.86
C MET A 178 -6.33 8.99 29.68
N SER A 179 -5.72 9.60 30.69
CA SER A 179 -4.34 10.10 30.65
C SER A 179 -3.31 9.00 30.32
N ALA A 180 -3.46 7.82 30.93
CA ALA A 180 -2.60 6.66 30.67
C ALA A 180 -2.72 6.18 29.21
N SER A 181 -3.95 6.05 28.71
CA SER A 181 -4.20 5.70 27.30
C SER A 181 -3.64 6.75 26.35
N LEU A 182 -3.81 8.04 26.66
CA LEU A 182 -3.23 9.11 25.85
C LEU A 182 -1.69 9.04 25.81
N ALA A 183 -1.03 8.73 26.93
CA ALA A 183 0.42 8.57 26.99
C ALA A 183 0.89 7.36 26.15
N PHE A 184 0.19 6.23 26.27
CA PHE A 184 0.43 5.06 25.42
C PHE A 184 0.34 5.40 23.93
N TRP A 185 -0.74 6.04 23.51
CA TRP A 185 -0.96 6.39 22.10
C TRP A 185 0.04 7.42 21.57
N LYS A 186 0.44 8.40 22.39
CA LYS A 186 1.52 9.33 22.04
C LYS A 186 2.84 8.61 21.75
N ASN A 187 3.15 7.57 22.53
CA ASN A 187 4.35 6.77 22.30
C ASN A 187 4.20 5.85 21.07
N GLN A 188 3.08 5.14 20.97
CA GLN A 188 2.79 4.20 19.87
C GLN A 188 2.79 4.88 18.50
N LEU A 189 2.26 6.11 18.41
CA LEU A 189 2.10 6.85 17.15
C LEU A 189 3.21 7.87 16.89
N LYS A 190 4.26 7.87 17.72
CA LYS A 190 5.37 8.82 17.62
C LYS A 190 6.10 8.66 16.28
N ASP A 191 6.25 9.74 15.53
CA ASP A 191 7.00 9.78 14.26
C ASP A 191 6.50 8.75 13.23
N HIS A 192 5.21 8.38 13.27
CA HIS A 192 4.62 7.48 12.29
C HIS A 192 4.73 8.04 10.88
N GLN A 193 5.02 7.15 9.93
CA GLN A 193 5.09 7.52 8.53
C GLN A 193 3.70 7.50 7.89
N ILE A 194 3.50 8.38 6.91
CA ILE A 194 2.32 8.33 6.06
C ILE A 194 2.48 7.14 5.11
N LEU A 195 1.48 6.27 5.06
CA LEU A 195 1.47 5.20 4.05
C LEU A 195 1.08 5.76 2.69
N GLU A 196 1.88 5.41 1.68
CA GLU A 196 1.58 5.69 0.28
C GLU A 196 1.24 4.40 -0.43
N LEU A 197 -0.06 4.20 -0.71
CA LEU A 197 -0.55 3.09 -1.50
C LEU A 197 -0.25 3.35 -3.01
N PRO A 198 -0.25 2.32 -3.86
CA PRO A 198 -0.06 2.48 -5.31
C PRO A 198 -1.30 3.07 -5.98
N TYR A 199 -1.58 4.35 -5.71
CA TYR A 199 -2.75 5.06 -6.21
C TYR A 199 -2.69 5.24 -7.73
N ASP A 200 -3.84 5.15 -8.39
CA ASP A 200 -3.98 5.47 -9.82
C ASP A 200 -4.12 6.98 -10.06
N ARG A 201 -4.49 7.74 -9.02
CA ARG A 201 -4.75 9.19 -9.06
C ARG A 201 -4.06 9.93 -7.92
N VAL A 202 -3.59 11.15 -8.21
CA VAL A 202 -2.87 11.99 -7.23
C VAL A 202 -3.82 12.46 -6.13
N CYS A 203 -3.49 12.13 -4.87
CA CYS A 203 -4.37 12.33 -3.72
C CYS A 203 -4.64 13.81 -3.36
N ALA A 204 -3.75 14.73 -3.73
CA ALA A 204 -3.77 16.13 -3.30
C ALA A 204 -4.90 16.99 -3.93
N GLU A 205 -5.52 16.53 -5.02
CA GLU A 205 -6.52 17.29 -5.79
C GLU A 205 -7.96 16.75 -5.64
N ILE A 206 -8.15 15.73 -4.79
CA ILE A 206 -9.39 14.96 -4.76
C ILE A 206 -10.40 15.53 -3.76
N VAL A 207 -11.57 15.95 -4.26
CA VAL A 207 -12.78 16.06 -3.45
C VAL A 207 -13.29 14.66 -3.17
N ARG A 208 -13.31 14.24 -1.90
CA ARG A 208 -13.84 12.93 -1.52
C ARG A 208 -15.33 12.86 -1.79
N THR A 209 -15.74 12.04 -2.75
CA THR A 209 -17.16 11.78 -3.02
C THR A 209 -17.70 10.72 -2.08
N GLY A 210 -16.82 9.93 -1.46
CA GLY A 210 -17.16 8.81 -0.58
C GLY A 210 -17.70 7.61 -1.34
N ARG A 211 -17.51 7.55 -2.67
CA ARG A 211 -17.97 6.42 -3.49
C ARG A 211 -17.00 5.25 -3.36
N GLY A 212 -17.57 4.08 -3.11
CA GLY A 212 -16.85 2.84 -2.97
C GLY A 212 -17.14 1.86 -4.09
N SER A 213 -16.30 0.83 -4.18
CA SER A 213 -16.60 -0.44 -4.82
C SER A 213 -15.83 -1.53 -4.07
N SER A 214 -16.12 -2.80 -4.34
CA SER A 214 -15.40 -3.92 -3.76
C SER A 214 -14.92 -4.92 -4.81
N VAL A 215 -13.82 -5.61 -4.50
CA VAL A 215 -13.33 -6.78 -5.25
C VAL A 215 -13.17 -7.94 -4.29
N PHE A 216 -13.63 -9.11 -4.72
CA PHE A 216 -13.51 -10.33 -3.96
C PHE A 216 -12.06 -10.82 -3.85
N VAL A 217 -11.64 -11.28 -2.67
CA VAL A 217 -10.29 -11.81 -2.43
C VAL A 217 -10.25 -13.23 -1.87
N HIS A 218 -11.26 -13.68 -1.12
CA HIS A 218 -11.17 -14.98 -0.44
C HIS A 218 -12.55 -15.58 -0.17
N ASN A 219 -12.69 -16.90 -0.34
CA ASN A 219 -13.89 -17.65 0.06
C ASN A 219 -13.50 -19.05 0.53
N GLY A 220 -13.81 -19.35 1.79
CA GLY A 220 -13.62 -20.67 2.40
C GLY A 220 -13.03 -20.61 3.80
N ASP A 221 -12.88 -21.75 4.45
CA ASP A 221 -12.44 -21.85 5.87
C ASP A 221 -10.92 -22.09 6.04
N ALA A 222 -10.10 -21.93 4.98
CA ALA A 222 -8.66 -22.17 5.09
C ALA A 222 -7.99 -21.29 6.18
N LEU A 223 -8.42 -20.03 6.28
CA LEU A 223 -8.00 -19.11 7.33
C LEU A 223 -8.43 -19.58 8.72
N GLY A 224 -9.67 -20.07 8.89
CA GLY A 224 -10.18 -20.56 10.17
C GLY A 224 -9.49 -21.83 10.63
N ILE A 225 -9.22 -22.76 9.70
CA ILE A 225 -8.45 -23.97 9.97
C ILE A 225 -7.05 -23.60 10.45
N TYR A 226 -6.34 -22.73 9.74
CA TYR A 226 -5.00 -22.31 10.10
C TYR A 226 -4.96 -21.55 11.43
N ALA A 227 -5.90 -20.62 11.66
CA ALA A 227 -6.01 -19.88 12.90
C ALA A 227 -6.15 -20.80 14.12
N ARG A 228 -6.99 -21.84 14.02
CA ARG A 228 -7.15 -22.86 15.08
C ARG A 228 -5.87 -23.66 15.30
N GLN A 229 -5.17 -24.05 14.24
CA GLN A 229 -3.90 -24.79 14.33
C GLN A 229 -2.79 -23.99 15.03
N GLN A 230 -2.71 -22.69 14.75
CA GLN A 230 -1.72 -21.79 15.36
C GLN A 230 -2.19 -21.17 16.69
N GLN A 231 -3.38 -21.52 17.17
CA GLN A 231 -3.99 -20.96 18.39
C GLN A 231 -4.05 -19.43 18.39
N VAL A 232 -4.37 -18.84 17.23
CA VAL A 232 -4.47 -17.40 17.04
C VAL A 232 -5.89 -17.00 16.65
N THR A 233 -6.28 -15.77 16.93
CA THR A 233 -7.55 -15.25 16.42
C THR A 233 -7.49 -15.01 14.92
N LEU A 234 -8.63 -15.13 14.24
CA LEU A 234 -8.73 -14.80 12.81
C LEU A 234 -8.30 -13.36 12.51
N PHE A 235 -8.67 -12.42 13.37
CA PHE A 235 -8.23 -11.02 13.25
C PHE A 235 -6.71 -10.88 13.27
N GLN A 236 -6.02 -11.51 14.23
CA GLN A 236 -4.55 -11.46 14.32
C GLN A 236 -3.89 -12.06 13.07
N LEU A 237 -4.41 -13.18 12.55
CA LEU A 237 -3.93 -13.81 11.33
C LEU A 237 -4.11 -12.90 10.10
N CYS A 238 -5.29 -12.30 9.96
CA CYS A 238 -5.61 -11.41 8.84
C CYS A 238 -4.76 -10.12 8.92
N LEU A 239 -4.55 -9.57 10.12
CA LEU A 239 -3.70 -8.40 10.34
C LEU A 239 -2.23 -8.68 10.01
N ALA A 240 -1.68 -9.81 10.47
CA ALA A 240 -0.33 -10.23 10.10
C ALA A 240 -0.18 -10.40 8.59
N THR A 241 -1.15 -11.07 7.94
CA THR A 241 -1.18 -11.25 6.49
C THR A 241 -1.21 -9.91 5.76
N TYR A 242 -2.02 -8.96 6.24
CA TYR A 242 -2.16 -7.67 5.62
C TYR A 242 -0.90 -6.81 5.76
N TYR A 243 -0.20 -6.87 6.91
CA TYR A 243 1.09 -6.22 7.04
C TYR A 243 2.13 -6.76 6.06
N VAL A 244 2.20 -8.09 5.87
CA VAL A 244 3.10 -8.68 4.87
C VAL A 244 2.74 -8.18 3.46
N PHE A 245 1.45 -8.14 3.14
CA PHE A 245 0.97 -7.66 1.85
C PHE A 245 1.36 -6.20 1.61
N LEU A 246 1.09 -5.32 2.59
CA LEU A 246 1.46 -3.91 2.51
C LEU A 246 2.98 -3.75 2.37
N TYR A 247 3.79 -4.41 3.21
CA TYR A 247 5.26 -4.39 3.10
C TYR A 247 5.73 -4.75 1.68
N LYS A 248 5.16 -5.82 1.10
CA LYS A 248 5.51 -6.26 -0.25
C LYS A 248 5.05 -5.30 -1.35
N LEU A 249 3.97 -4.58 -1.10
CA LEU A 249 3.39 -3.64 -2.06
C LEU A 249 4.13 -2.29 -2.09
N ILE A 250 4.49 -1.75 -0.91
CA ILE A 250 5.01 -0.37 -0.79
C ILE A 250 6.48 -0.30 -0.38
N GLY A 251 7.09 -1.40 0.08
CA GLY A 251 8.49 -1.46 0.52
C GLY A 251 8.80 -0.77 1.87
N SER A 252 7.84 -0.05 2.45
CA SER A 252 7.96 0.54 3.80
C SER A 252 7.88 -0.53 4.88
N ARG A 253 8.74 -0.40 5.90
CA ARG A 253 8.71 -1.28 7.08
C ARG A 253 7.77 -0.81 8.16
N ASP A 254 7.63 0.50 8.36
CA ASP A 254 6.73 1.06 9.38
C ASP A 254 5.32 1.18 8.79
N LEU A 255 4.43 0.32 9.27
CA LEU A 255 3.08 0.15 8.73
C LEU A 255 2.02 0.51 9.77
N MET A 256 0.99 1.23 9.35
CA MET A 256 -0.18 1.54 10.17
C MET A 256 -1.47 1.11 9.47
N VAL A 257 -2.23 0.23 10.12
CA VAL A 257 -3.53 -0.25 9.66
C VAL A 257 -4.58 0.15 10.69
N GLY A 258 -5.64 0.83 10.27
CA GLY A 258 -6.78 1.07 11.15
C GLY A 258 -7.66 -0.16 11.28
N SER A 259 -8.30 -0.34 12.42
CA SER A 259 -9.36 -1.33 12.55
C SER A 259 -10.46 -0.85 13.49
N PHE A 260 -11.68 -1.29 13.24
CA PHE A 260 -12.82 -0.98 14.09
C PHE A 260 -12.90 -1.99 15.23
N VAL A 261 -12.99 -1.48 16.46
CA VAL A 261 -13.21 -2.31 17.64
C VAL A 261 -14.55 -1.98 18.27
N ALA A 262 -15.31 -3.01 18.65
CA ALA A 262 -16.50 -2.84 19.45
C ALA A 262 -16.05 -2.43 20.87
N ASN A 263 -16.18 -1.15 21.21
CA ASN A 263 -15.79 -0.60 22.52
C ASN A 263 -16.76 -1.00 23.66
N ARG A 264 -17.26 -2.25 23.64
CA ARG A 264 -18.18 -2.84 24.61
C ARG A 264 -17.40 -3.71 25.60
N THR A 265 -16.53 -3.08 26.39
CA THR A 265 -15.61 -3.78 27.30
C THR A 265 -16.25 -4.25 28.61
N ARG A 266 -17.52 -3.91 28.83
CA ARG A 266 -18.27 -4.24 30.05
C ARG A 266 -19.52 -5.04 29.73
N PRO A 267 -19.93 -5.99 30.59
CA PRO A 267 -21.13 -6.80 30.39
C PRO A 267 -22.40 -5.98 30.20
N GLU A 268 -22.53 -4.84 30.87
CA GLU A 268 -23.72 -3.98 30.78
C GLU A 268 -23.88 -3.30 29.40
N LEU A 269 -22.82 -3.32 28.57
CA LEU A 269 -22.82 -2.74 27.22
C LEU A 269 -23.06 -3.79 26.12
N SER A 270 -22.96 -5.08 26.45
CA SER A 270 -22.98 -6.15 25.43
C SER A 270 -24.33 -6.28 24.73
N SER A 271 -25.44 -5.98 25.40
CA SER A 271 -26.81 -6.03 24.88
C SER A 271 -27.34 -4.66 24.42
N MET A 272 -26.49 -3.63 24.38
CA MET A 272 -26.89 -2.27 24.05
C MET A 272 -26.70 -1.93 22.57
N ILE A 273 -27.77 -1.49 21.92
CA ILE A 273 -27.73 -0.86 20.59
C ILE A 273 -27.20 0.57 20.71
N GLY A 274 -26.22 0.92 19.89
CA GLY A 274 -25.59 2.24 19.89
C GLY A 274 -24.32 2.28 19.04
N MET A 275 -23.70 3.45 18.93
CA MET A 275 -22.46 3.64 18.18
C MET A 275 -21.23 3.47 19.07
N PHE A 276 -20.79 2.23 19.30
CA PHE A 276 -19.60 1.95 20.12
C PHE A 276 -18.35 1.67 19.29
N ALA A 277 -18.50 1.48 17.98
CA ALA A 277 -17.36 1.24 17.09
C ALA A 277 -16.36 2.40 17.20
N ASN A 278 -15.13 2.08 17.61
CA ASN A 278 -14.03 3.02 17.66
C ASN A 278 -12.96 2.61 16.64
N LEU A 279 -12.46 3.59 15.87
CA LEU A 279 -11.37 3.34 14.93
C LEU A 279 -10.04 3.45 15.67
N VAL A 280 -9.24 2.39 15.61
CA VAL A 280 -7.99 2.28 16.35
C VAL A 280 -6.82 1.97 15.39
N PRO A 281 -5.72 2.73 15.46
CA PRO A 281 -4.54 2.45 14.65
C PRO A 281 -3.69 1.32 15.24
N TYR A 282 -3.45 0.29 14.45
CA TYR A 282 -2.45 -0.74 14.71
C TYR A 282 -1.19 -0.35 13.93
N ARG A 283 -0.12 -0.03 14.63
CA ARG A 283 1.18 0.31 14.02
C ARG A 283 2.20 -0.76 14.35
N LEU A 284 2.90 -1.27 13.34
CA LEU A 284 3.92 -2.30 13.47
C LEU A 284 5.02 -2.10 12.42
N ALA A 285 6.27 -2.29 12.85
CA ALA A 285 7.43 -2.32 11.95
C ALA A 285 7.73 -3.76 11.51
N ILE A 286 7.77 -4.02 10.20
CA ILE A 286 8.07 -5.33 9.62
C ILE A 286 9.58 -5.58 9.59
N GLU A 287 10.00 -6.75 10.08
CA GLU A 287 11.38 -7.21 10.00
C GLU A 287 11.51 -8.22 8.85
N PRO A 288 12.15 -7.89 7.72
CA PRO A 288 12.08 -8.73 6.52
C PRO A 288 12.61 -10.16 6.71
N GLN A 289 13.55 -10.35 7.63
CA GLN A 289 14.19 -11.64 7.93
C GLN A 289 13.35 -12.53 8.85
N GLU A 290 12.35 -11.97 9.53
CA GLU A 290 11.49 -12.75 10.43
C GLU A 290 10.57 -13.69 9.63
N THR A 291 10.17 -14.79 10.25
CA THR A 291 9.19 -15.72 9.67
C THR A 291 7.77 -15.20 9.86
N PHE A 292 6.82 -15.72 9.09
CA PHE A 292 5.41 -15.33 9.27
C PHE A 292 4.90 -15.66 10.67
N ARG A 293 5.33 -16.79 11.25
CA ARG A 293 4.97 -17.17 12.62
C ARG A 293 5.48 -16.16 13.65
N GLN A 294 6.72 -15.70 13.54
CA GLN A 294 7.28 -14.68 14.43
C GLN A 294 6.51 -13.35 14.32
N LEU A 295 6.10 -12.97 13.11
CA LEU A 295 5.25 -11.79 12.92
C LEU A 295 3.89 -11.95 13.61
N ILE A 296 3.25 -13.13 13.51
CA ILE A 296 1.97 -13.38 14.19
C ILE A 296 2.11 -13.17 15.71
N GLU A 297 3.17 -13.68 16.33
CA GLU A 297 3.44 -13.48 17.76
C GLU A 297 3.58 -11.98 18.12
N ARG A 298 4.25 -11.19 17.28
CA ARG A 298 4.34 -9.74 17.46
C ARG A 298 3.00 -9.04 17.29
N VAL A 299 2.19 -9.49 16.34
CA VAL A 299 0.82 -8.99 16.13
C VAL A 299 -0.07 -9.32 17.33
N GLN A 300 0.06 -10.51 17.93
CA GLN A 300 -0.65 -10.86 19.17
C GLN A 300 -0.30 -9.88 20.31
N ASN A 301 0.99 -9.63 20.53
CA ASN A 301 1.46 -8.69 21.53
C ASN A 301 0.97 -7.25 21.28
N LEU A 302 0.98 -6.82 20.01
CA LEU A 302 0.41 -5.54 19.60
C LEU A 302 -1.07 -5.46 19.93
N CYS A 303 -1.86 -6.46 19.52
CA CYS A 303 -3.29 -6.51 19.80
C CYS A 303 -3.57 -6.46 21.30
N HIS A 304 -2.83 -7.23 22.11
CA HIS A 304 -2.97 -7.22 23.57
C HIS A 304 -2.68 -5.83 24.17
N SER A 305 -1.60 -5.18 23.71
CA SER A 305 -1.22 -3.84 24.18
C SER A 305 -2.29 -2.80 23.81
N VAL A 306 -2.82 -2.88 22.59
CA VAL A 306 -3.86 -1.97 22.09
C VAL A 306 -5.18 -2.15 22.84
N LEU A 307 -5.59 -3.39 23.15
CA LEU A 307 -6.86 -3.72 23.80
C LEU A 307 -7.11 -2.95 25.10
N SER A 308 -6.06 -2.69 25.90
CA SER A 308 -6.19 -1.94 27.16
C SER A 308 -6.45 -0.43 26.97
N HIS A 309 -6.31 0.06 25.74
CA HIS A 309 -6.35 1.49 25.40
C HIS A 309 -7.37 1.83 24.32
N ILE A 310 -8.20 0.87 23.88
CA ILE A 310 -9.24 1.06 22.85
C ILE A 310 -10.34 2.04 23.26
N GLY A 311 -10.49 2.31 24.55
CA GLY A 311 -11.49 3.24 25.06
C GLY A 311 -11.20 4.71 24.72
N LEU A 312 -9.99 5.06 24.24
CA LEU A 312 -9.68 6.45 23.88
C LEU A 312 -10.42 6.83 22.59
N PRO A 313 -11.32 7.83 22.60
CA PRO A 313 -12.13 8.15 21.43
C PRO A 313 -11.29 8.56 20.22
N PHE A 314 -11.68 8.13 19.02
CA PHE A 314 -10.94 8.44 17.80
C PHE A 314 -10.76 9.95 17.56
N GLN A 315 -11.69 10.81 17.99
CA GLN A 315 -11.55 12.26 17.87
C GLN A 315 -10.37 12.83 18.67
N THR A 316 -9.90 12.10 19.70
CA THR A 316 -8.68 12.42 20.44
C THR A 316 -7.47 11.77 19.79
N LEU A 317 -7.58 10.50 19.35
CA LEU A 317 -6.51 9.81 18.63
C LEU A 317 -6.11 10.51 17.32
N SER A 318 -7.08 11.03 16.57
CA SER A 318 -6.87 11.68 15.28
C SER A 318 -5.99 12.93 15.39
N LYS A 319 -5.94 13.57 16.56
CA LYS A 319 -5.05 14.71 16.83
C LYS A 319 -3.57 14.30 16.96
N LEU A 320 -3.29 13.02 17.17
CA LEU A 320 -1.94 12.44 17.21
C LEU A 320 -1.50 11.93 15.84
N LEU A 321 -2.42 11.82 14.89
CA LEU A 321 -2.17 11.38 13.52
C LEU A 321 -1.83 12.58 12.62
N HIS A 322 -1.29 12.29 11.44
CA HIS A 322 -1.02 13.34 10.46
C HIS A 322 -2.32 14.09 10.07
N PRO A 323 -2.37 15.44 10.12
CA PRO A 323 -3.61 16.21 10.01
C PRO A 323 -4.39 16.02 8.70
N THR A 324 -3.70 15.75 7.60
CA THR A 324 -4.29 15.61 6.27
C THR A 324 -4.34 14.16 5.77
N ARG A 325 -3.63 13.25 6.43
CA ARG A 325 -3.46 11.85 5.98
C ARG A 325 -3.26 10.94 7.19
N GLY A 326 -4.33 10.76 7.96
CA GLY A 326 -4.35 9.84 9.10
C GLY A 326 -4.33 8.37 8.65
N ILE A 327 -5.33 7.60 9.06
CA ILE A 327 -5.49 6.21 8.64
C ILE A 327 -6.00 6.19 7.19
N VAL A 328 -5.17 5.73 6.26
CA VAL A 328 -5.53 5.60 4.83
C VAL A 328 -6.06 4.20 4.48
N THR A 329 -5.64 3.19 5.25
CA THR A 329 -6.04 1.80 5.03
C THR A 329 -6.53 1.13 6.31
N THR A 330 -7.52 0.25 6.16
CA THR A 330 -8.14 -0.48 7.27
C THR A 330 -8.15 -2.00 7.06
N LEU A 331 -8.22 -2.72 8.18
CA LEU A 331 -8.62 -4.13 8.22
C LEU A 331 -9.90 -4.21 9.04
N ASP A 332 -10.95 -4.77 8.44
CA ASP A 332 -12.19 -5.08 9.12
C ASP A 332 -12.40 -6.59 9.23
N PHE A 333 -12.91 -7.02 10.37
CA PHE A 333 -13.22 -8.42 10.63
C PHE A 333 -14.55 -8.50 11.38
N GLU A 334 -15.57 -8.99 10.69
CA GLU A 334 -16.92 -9.08 11.22
C GLU A 334 -17.36 -10.54 11.33
N THR A 335 -18.13 -10.83 12.36
CA THR A 335 -18.91 -12.06 12.44
C THR A 335 -20.33 -11.73 12.01
N VAL A 336 -20.84 -12.48 11.03
CA VAL A 336 -22.16 -12.25 10.45
C VAL A 336 -23.01 -13.51 10.53
N VAL A 337 -24.33 -13.31 10.51
CA VAL A 337 -25.30 -14.38 10.36
C VAL A 337 -26.10 -14.04 9.10
N THR A 338 -26.03 -14.92 8.10
CA THR A 338 -26.69 -14.67 6.81
C THR A 338 -28.14 -15.15 6.77
N GLN A 339 -28.54 -15.96 7.76
CA GLN A 339 -29.88 -16.54 7.85
C GLN A 339 -30.41 -16.49 9.29
N TYR A 340 -31.58 -15.89 9.48
CA TYR A 340 -32.28 -15.83 10.76
C TYR A 340 -33.66 -16.48 10.66
N SER A 341 -34.13 -17.14 11.73
CA SER A 341 -35.51 -17.61 11.84
C SER A 341 -36.37 -16.49 12.40
N LEU A 342 -37.29 -15.94 11.61
CA LEU A 342 -38.20 -14.89 12.05
C LEU A 342 -39.35 -15.47 12.89
N ASP A 343 -39.86 -16.62 12.46
CA ASP A 343 -40.72 -17.51 13.26
C ASP A 343 -40.52 -18.96 12.77
N ASN A 344 -41.44 -19.87 13.12
CA ASN A 344 -41.37 -21.28 12.70
C ASN A 344 -41.49 -21.47 11.17
N ASN A 345 -42.11 -20.52 10.47
CA ASN A 345 -42.48 -20.66 9.07
C ASN A 345 -41.77 -19.64 8.14
N LEU A 346 -41.10 -18.63 8.70
CA LEU A 346 -40.43 -17.56 7.97
C LEU A 346 -38.96 -17.44 8.37
N GLN A 347 -38.10 -17.34 7.36
CA GLN A 347 -36.68 -17.05 7.53
C GLN A 347 -36.32 -15.71 6.88
N LEU A 348 -35.38 -14.98 7.48
CA LEU A 348 -34.73 -13.83 6.88
C LEU A 348 -33.41 -14.28 6.27
N SER A 349 -33.22 -14.06 4.96
CA SER A 349 -31.96 -14.29 4.27
C SER A 349 -31.34 -12.95 3.91
N ARG A 350 -30.13 -12.68 4.41
CA ARG A 350 -29.39 -11.45 4.13
C ARG A 350 -29.08 -11.36 2.64
N MET A 351 -29.42 -10.24 2.04
CA MET A 351 -29.09 -9.93 0.65
C MET A 351 -27.71 -9.26 0.58
N THR A 352 -26.94 -9.60 -0.44
CA THR A 352 -25.71 -8.88 -0.76
C THR A 352 -26.08 -7.55 -1.42
N THR A 353 -25.74 -6.44 -0.78
CA THR A 353 -25.83 -5.10 -1.38
C THR A 353 -24.45 -4.67 -1.89
N PRO A 354 -24.37 -3.98 -3.04
CA PRO A 354 -23.10 -3.44 -3.52
C PRO A 354 -22.51 -2.45 -2.53
N VAL A 355 -21.19 -2.48 -2.33
CA VAL A 355 -20.50 -1.44 -1.55
C VAL A 355 -20.48 -0.16 -2.40
N ASN A 356 -21.38 0.76 -2.10
CA ASN A 356 -21.47 2.05 -2.80
C ASN A 356 -20.76 3.19 -2.06
N THR A 357 -20.37 2.97 -0.80
CA THR A 357 -19.70 3.95 0.05
C THR A 357 -18.36 3.45 0.55
N MET A 358 -17.37 4.35 0.58
CA MET A 358 -16.06 4.04 1.13
C MET A 358 -15.44 5.28 1.79
N PRO A 359 -15.28 5.29 3.13
CA PRO A 359 -14.68 6.41 3.85
C PRO A 359 -13.14 6.41 3.85
N PHE A 360 -12.49 5.28 3.51
CA PHE A 360 -11.03 5.14 3.46
C PHE A 360 -10.54 4.94 2.01
N ASP A 361 -9.22 4.89 1.79
CA ASP A 361 -8.69 4.64 0.45
C ASP A 361 -8.87 3.18 0.06
N LEU A 362 -8.53 2.28 0.99
CA LEU A 362 -8.57 0.84 0.83
C LEU A 362 -8.92 0.20 2.18
N SER A 363 -9.75 -0.83 2.19
CA SER A 363 -10.03 -1.68 3.33
C SER A 363 -9.95 -3.12 2.91
N LEU A 364 -9.26 -3.94 3.69
CA LEU A 364 -9.40 -5.38 3.60
C LEU A 364 -10.47 -5.80 4.61
N SER A 365 -11.54 -6.43 4.15
CA SER A 365 -12.69 -6.76 4.98
C SER A 365 -12.91 -8.27 4.95
N PHE A 366 -13.03 -8.90 6.12
CA PHE A 366 -13.36 -10.32 6.24
C PHE A 366 -14.67 -10.49 7.01
N LYS A 367 -15.54 -11.36 6.50
CA LYS A 367 -16.80 -11.73 7.13
C LYS A 367 -16.79 -13.23 7.40
N TYR A 368 -16.93 -13.60 8.67
CA TYR A 368 -17.13 -14.98 9.08
C TYR A 368 -18.61 -15.26 9.28
N ASP A 369 -19.19 -16.09 8.43
CA ASP A 369 -20.58 -16.49 8.52
C ASP A 369 -20.75 -17.66 9.50
N LEU A 370 -21.47 -17.44 10.59
CA LEU A 370 -21.72 -18.44 11.62
C LEU A 370 -22.61 -19.61 11.16
N VAL A 371 -23.40 -19.42 10.10
CA VAL A 371 -24.29 -20.45 9.57
C VAL A 371 -23.52 -21.40 8.67
N THR A 372 -22.75 -20.85 7.73
CA THR A 372 -22.01 -21.64 6.73
C THR A 372 -20.62 -22.04 7.20
N ASN A 373 -20.09 -21.41 8.25
CA ASN A 373 -18.69 -21.49 8.70
C ASN A 373 -17.69 -21.13 7.58
N ILE A 374 -18.10 -20.24 6.67
CA ILE A 374 -17.27 -19.75 5.57
C ILE A 374 -16.77 -18.35 5.90
N ILE A 375 -15.50 -18.11 5.57
CA ILE A 375 -14.91 -16.77 5.61
C ILE A 375 -14.92 -16.21 4.18
N THR A 376 -15.52 -15.04 4.02
CA THR A 376 -15.47 -14.27 2.77
C THR A 376 -14.62 -13.01 2.98
N GLY A 377 -13.68 -12.75 2.08
CA GLY A 377 -12.84 -11.56 2.10
C GLY A 377 -13.06 -10.68 0.88
N THR A 378 -13.06 -9.37 1.06
CA THR A 378 -13.10 -8.35 -0.01
C THR A 378 -12.06 -7.26 0.21
N PHE A 379 -11.57 -6.67 -0.88
CA PHE A 379 -10.98 -5.33 -0.87
C PHE A 379 -12.07 -4.32 -1.21
N ASP A 380 -12.39 -3.45 -0.26
CA ASP A 380 -13.28 -2.31 -0.48
C ASP A 380 -12.40 -1.08 -0.71
N TYR A 381 -12.71 -0.26 -1.71
CA TYR A 381 -11.82 0.82 -2.15
C TYR A 381 -12.57 2.05 -2.64
N SER A 382 -11.92 3.20 -2.51
CA SER A 382 -12.46 4.47 -2.97
C SER A 382 -12.23 4.65 -4.47
N LEU A 383 -13.32 4.86 -5.22
CA LEU A 383 -13.29 5.15 -6.66
C LEU A 383 -12.59 6.47 -6.97
N ASP A 384 -12.40 7.33 -5.97
CA ASP A 384 -11.70 8.60 -6.13
C ASP A 384 -10.19 8.40 -6.33
N VAL A 385 -9.61 7.30 -5.86
CA VAL A 385 -8.14 7.08 -5.83
C VAL A 385 -7.68 5.85 -6.58
N PHE A 386 -8.55 4.86 -6.78
CA PHE A 386 -8.22 3.60 -7.46
C PHE A 386 -9.15 3.31 -8.64
N ASP A 387 -8.62 2.57 -9.61
CA ASP A 387 -9.34 1.88 -10.66
C ASP A 387 -9.63 0.44 -10.26
N HIS A 388 -10.76 -0.09 -10.75
CA HIS A 388 -11.17 -1.47 -10.48
C HIS A 388 -10.08 -2.49 -10.87
N GLN A 389 -9.45 -2.30 -12.03
CA GLN A 389 -8.41 -3.20 -12.53
C GLN A 389 -7.17 -3.25 -11.62
N THR A 390 -6.81 -2.11 -11.00
CA THR A 390 -5.70 -2.04 -10.05
C THR A 390 -6.02 -2.87 -8.82
N ILE A 391 -7.22 -2.71 -8.24
CA ILE A 391 -7.62 -3.48 -7.07
C ILE A 391 -7.83 -4.97 -7.37
N GLU A 392 -8.31 -5.32 -8.56
CA GLU A 392 -8.38 -6.71 -9.02
C GLU A 392 -6.99 -7.36 -9.12
N THR A 393 -6.00 -6.61 -9.61
CA THR A 393 -4.62 -7.07 -9.59
C THR A 393 -4.12 -7.26 -8.15
N LEU A 394 -4.38 -6.29 -7.26
CA LEU A 394 -4.03 -6.41 -5.84
C LEU A 394 -4.71 -7.61 -5.16
N ALA A 395 -5.96 -7.91 -5.51
CA ALA A 395 -6.71 -9.07 -5.03
C ALA A 395 -6.02 -10.39 -5.41
N HIS A 396 -5.64 -10.55 -6.68
CA HIS A 396 -4.90 -11.73 -7.15
C HIS A 396 -3.53 -11.85 -6.47
N ARG A 397 -2.82 -10.73 -6.29
CA ARG A 397 -1.53 -10.70 -5.57
C ARG A 397 -1.70 -11.10 -4.10
N PHE A 398 -2.77 -10.65 -3.45
CA PHE A 398 -3.09 -11.01 -2.07
C PHE A 398 -3.43 -12.50 -1.94
N GLN A 399 -4.22 -13.07 -2.87
CA GLN A 399 -4.52 -14.50 -2.91
C GLN A 399 -3.24 -15.35 -3.07
N LEU A 400 -2.35 -14.95 -3.96
CA LEU A 400 -1.05 -15.61 -4.16
C LEU A 400 -0.20 -15.57 -2.87
N LEU A 401 -0.19 -14.44 -2.17
CA LEU A 401 0.50 -14.30 -0.90
C LEU A 401 -0.13 -15.20 0.18
N LEU A 402 -1.45 -15.17 0.31
CA LEU A 402 -2.19 -15.96 1.29
C LEU A 402 -1.91 -17.45 1.12
N ALA A 403 -1.92 -17.95 -0.13
CA ALA A 403 -1.59 -19.34 -0.42
C ALA A 403 -0.18 -19.74 0.03
N GLN A 404 0.82 -18.87 -0.16
CA GLN A 404 2.19 -19.11 0.30
C GLN A 404 2.28 -19.16 1.82
N LEU A 405 1.64 -18.21 2.50
CA LEU A 405 1.67 -18.08 3.96
C LEU A 405 1.01 -19.27 4.67
N LEU A 406 -0.12 -19.75 4.13
CA LEU A 406 -0.83 -20.90 4.70
C LEU A 406 -0.12 -22.24 4.42
N THR A 407 0.80 -22.28 3.45
CA THR A 407 1.55 -23.49 3.08
C THR A 407 2.88 -23.61 3.83
N ASP A 408 3.61 -22.50 4.00
CA ASP A 408 4.95 -22.47 4.60
C ASP A 408 5.15 -21.21 5.45
N ASP A 409 4.80 -21.31 6.74
CA ASP A 409 4.85 -20.20 7.70
C ASP A 409 6.24 -19.95 8.31
N GLN A 410 7.21 -20.83 8.02
CA GLN A 410 8.61 -20.68 8.43
C GLN A 410 9.44 -19.91 7.40
N ARG A 411 8.86 -19.61 6.23
CA ARG A 411 9.53 -18.82 5.21
C ARG A 411 9.76 -17.39 5.70
N PRO A 412 10.99 -16.86 5.57
CA PRO A 412 11.25 -15.45 5.85
C PRO A 412 10.40 -14.53 4.98
N ILE A 413 9.88 -13.44 5.56
CA ILE A 413 8.98 -12.51 4.87
C ILE A 413 9.58 -12.00 3.55
N TYR A 414 10.88 -11.69 3.51
CA TYR A 414 11.53 -11.19 2.30
C TYR A 414 11.49 -12.17 1.12
N LYS A 415 11.37 -13.49 1.37
CA LYS A 415 11.29 -14.52 0.31
C LYS A 415 9.89 -14.71 -0.27
N LEU A 416 8.85 -14.19 0.38
CA LEU A 416 7.48 -14.26 -0.15
C LEU A 416 7.35 -13.40 -1.41
N ASN A 417 6.60 -13.85 -2.40
CA ASN A 417 6.42 -13.10 -3.64
C ASN A 417 4.95 -12.72 -3.86
N ILE A 418 4.72 -11.50 -4.33
CA ILE A 418 3.37 -11.04 -4.72
C ILE A 418 3.24 -10.88 -6.25
N LEU A 419 4.33 -11.02 -7.02
CA LEU A 419 4.28 -10.92 -8.48
C LEU A 419 3.55 -12.12 -9.08
N LEU A 420 2.53 -11.81 -9.87
CA LEU A 420 1.76 -12.76 -10.66
C LEU A 420 2.61 -13.33 -11.79
N ASP A 421 2.24 -14.51 -12.29
CA ASP A 421 3.01 -15.18 -13.35
C ASP A 421 3.03 -14.37 -14.66
N SER A 422 1.93 -13.67 -14.98
CA SER A 422 1.86 -12.74 -16.12
C SER A 422 2.87 -11.59 -15.99
N GLU A 423 3.05 -11.07 -14.78
CA GLU A 423 3.98 -9.98 -14.50
C GLU A 423 5.44 -10.46 -14.56
N ARG A 424 5.70 -11.69 -14.10
CA ARG A 424 7.02 -12.33 -14.24
C ARG A 424 7.38 -12.53 -15.71
N GLN A 425 6.42 -12.94 -16.53
CA GLN A 425 6.64 -13.07 -17.98
C GLN A 425 7.00 -11.72 -18.62
N ILE A 426 6.37 -10.62 -18.21
CA ILE A 426 6.74 -9.27 -18.67
C ILE A 426 8.20 -8.97 -18.30
N LEU A 427 8.63 -9.25 -17.08
CA LEU A 427 10.02 -9.04 -16.64
C LEU A 427 11.03 -9.88 -17.45
N HIS A 428 10.68 -11.13 -17.75
CA HIS A 428 11.50 -12.01 -18.59
C HIS A 428 11.57 -11.51 -20.04
N ASN A 429 10.47 -10.97 -20.58
CA ASN A 429 10.44 -10.42 -21.93
C ASN A 429 11.20 -9.10 -22.04
N PHE A 430 11.20 -8.28 -20.98
CA PHE A 430 11.98 -7.04 -20.91
C PHE A 430 13.48 -7.29 -20.73
N ASN A 431 13.85 -8.37 -20.04
CA ASN A 431 15.24 -8.77 -19.81
C ASN A 431 15.50 -10.15 -20.41
N PRO A 432 15.45 -10.30 -21.76
CA PRO A 432 15.83 -11.56 -22.37
C PRO A 432 17.29 -11.87 -21.98
N ALA A 433 17.59 -13.14 -21.73
CA ALA A 433 18.97 -13.55 -21.51
C ALA A 433 19.78 -13.26 -22.77
N ILE A 434 20.52 -12.15 -22.77
CA ILE A 434 21.49 -11.86 -23.81
C ILE A 434 22.66 -12.78 -23.51
N LEU A 435 22.93 -13.72 -24.42
CA LEU A 435 24.23 -14.39 -24.45
C LEU A 435 25.26 -13.27 -24.63
N THR A 436 26.12 -13.08 -23.63
CA THR A 436 27.23 -12.13 -23.72
C THR A 436 28.01 -12.49 -24.98
N PRO A 437 28.03 -11.64 -26.02
CA PRO A 437 28.84 -11.93 -27.18
C PRO A 437 30.31 -11.99 -26.75
N ASP A 438 31.11 -12.78 -27.45
CA ASP A 438 32.56 -12.68 -27.34
C ASP A 438 32.95 -11.27 -27.80
N PHE A 439 33.17 -10.37 -26.84
CA PHE A 439 33.60 -9.01 -27.12
C PHE A 439 35.09 -9.03 -27.43
N GLU A 440 35.50 -8.51 -28.59
CA GLU A 440 36.93 -8.29 -28.87
C GLU A 440 37.36 -6.98 -28.20
N PRO A 441 38.60 -6.86 -27.67
CA PRO A 441 39.08 -5.60 -27.14
C PRO A 441 39.07 -4.49 -28.20
N CYS A 442 38.71 -3.27 -27.79
CA CYS A 442 38.42 -2.16 -28.73
C CYS A 442 39.59 -1.83 -29.67
N HIS A 443 40.83 -1.95 -29.20
CA HIS A 443 42.01 -1.68 -30.02
C HIS A 443 42.21 -2.74 -31.12
N TRP A 444 41.87 -4.01 -30.90
CA TRP A 444 41.92 -5.05 -31.94
C TRP A 444 40.91 -4.77 -33.05
N ILE A 445 39.69 -4.39 -32.68
CA ILE A 445 38.64 -4.00 -33.64
C ILE A 445 39.12 -2.80 -34.46
N PHE A 446 39.75 -1.81 -33.80
CA PHE A 446 40.26 -0.63 -34.48
C PHE A 446 41.41 -0.94 -35.45
N SER A 447 42.40 -1.74 -35.04
CA SER A 447 43.53 -2.13 -35.89
C SER A 447 43.06 -2.82 -37.18
N ARG A 448 42.14 -3.79 -37.07
CA ARG A 448 41.56 -4.46 -38.25
C ARG A 448 40.85 -3.48 -39.19
N ARG A 449 40.10 -2.53 -38.63
CA ARG A 449 39.42 -1.49 -39.42
C ARG A 449 40.40 -0.53 -40.09
N ALA A 450 41.54 -0.26 -39.46
CA ALA A 450 42.58 0.56 -40.05
C ALA A 450 43.29 -0.13 -41.21
N ASP A 451 43.47 -1.45 -41.14
CA ASP A 451 43.97 -2.26 -42.25
C ASP A 451 42.97 -2.32 -43.42
N ASP A 452 41.68 -2.52 -43.12
CA ASP A 452 40.63 -2.60 -44.15
C ASP A 452 40.37 -1.24 -44.83
N HIS A 453 40.54 -0.14 -44.10
CA HIS A 453 40.12 1.20 -44.54
C HIS A 453 41.16 2.30 -44.21
N PRO A 454 42.42 2.16 -44.66
CA PRO A 454 43.53 2.99 -44.16
C PRO A 454 43.37 4.48 -44.46
N GLN A 455 42.80 4.83 -45.60
CA GLN A 455 42.66 6.21 -46.07
C GLN A 455 41.37 6.91 -45.60
N LYS A 456 40.47 6.21 -44.91
CA LYS A 456 39.28 6.87 -44.35
C LYS A 456 39.70 7.75 -43.18
N ILE A 457 39.05 8.90 -43.02
CA ILE A 457 39.29 9.79 -41.89
C ILE A 457 38.64 9.20 -40.63
N GLY A 458 39.41 9.06 -39.56
CA GLY A 458 38.97 8.51 -38.27
C GLY A 458 38.78 9.55 -37.17
N ILE A 459 39.61 10.60 -37.14
CA ILE A 459 39.53 11.71 -36.16
C ILE A 459 39.56 13.04 -36.92
N VAL A 460 38.68 13.96 -36.52
CA VAL A 460 38.67 15.35 -36.99
C VAL A 460 38.58 16.27 -35.78
N MET A 461 39.49 17.23 -35.69
CA MET A 461 39.47 18.28 -34.70
C MET A 461 39.94 19.60 -35.32
N GLU A 462 39.03 20.57 -35.42
CA GLU A 462 39.29 21.85 -36.09
C GLU A 462 39.86 21.63 -37.50
N ASP A 463 41.03 22.18 -37.80
CA ASP A 463 41.70 22.06 -39.10
C ASP A 463 42.60 20.79 -39.22
N GLN A 464 42.62 19.95 -38.18
CA GLN A 464 43.39 18.71 -38.15
C GLN A 464 42.50 17.49 -38.41
N SER A 465 42.99 16.56 -39.22
CA SER A 465 42.35 15.27 -39.46
C SER A 465 43.37 14.17 -39.56
N LEU A 466 43.08 13.00 -38.98
CA LEU A 466 43.88 11.79 -39.14
C LEU A 466 43.07 10.68 -39.79
N SER A 467 43.69 9.98 -40.73
CA SER A 467 43.18 8.74 -41.28
C SER A 467 43.26 7.58 -40.28
N TYR A 468 42.53 6.50 -40.52
CA TYR A 468 42.62 5.31 -39.67
C TYR A 468 44.05 4.75 -39.59
N SER A 469 44.78 4.71 -40.70
CA SER A 469 46.18 4.25 -40.70
C SER A 469 47.10 5.18 -39.93
N GLU A 470 46.87 6.49 -40.00
CA GLU A 470 47.65 7.47 -39.24
C GLU A 470 47.38 7.34 -37.74
N ILE A 471 46.12 7.16 -37.34
CA ILE A 471 45.75 6.93 -35.93
C ILE A 471 46.42 5.66 -35.39
N LEU A 472 46.32 4.55 -36.12
CA LEU A 472 46.94 3.28 -35.72
C LEU A 472 48.46 3.44 -35.59
N TYR A 473 49.10 4.08 -36.58
CA TYR A 473 50.53 4.34 -36.57
C TYR A 473 50.96 5.13 -35.32
N TYR A 474 50.32 6.27 -35.05
CA TYR A 474 50.68 7.09 -33.88
C TYR A 474 50.39 6.37 -32.56
N ALA A 475 49.26 5.68 -32.44
CA ALA A 475 48.92 4.92 -31.24
C ALA A 475 49.92 3.78 -30.97
N GLN A 476 50.38 3.06 -32.00
CA GLN A 476 51.39 2.00 -31.87
C GLN A 476 52.75 2.57 -31.46
N GLN A 477 53.18 3.71 -32.02
CA GLN A 477 54.42 4.36 -31.62
C GLN A 477 54.39 4.77 -30.15
N TRP A 478 53.25 5.30 -29.69
CA TRP A 478 53.06 5.68 -28.30
C TRP A 478 52.98 4.47 -27.37
N ALA A 479 52.27 3.41 -27.77
CA ALA A 479 52.22 2.15 -27.04
C ALA A 479 53.62 1.54 -26.88
N MET A 480 54.45 1.58 -27.93
CA MET A 480 55.84 1.14 -27.87
C MET A 480 56.69 1.98 -26.92
N HIS A 481 56.49 3.30 -26.92
CA HIS A 481 57.17 4.17 -25.96
C HIS A 481 56.79 3.81 -24.52
N LEU A 482 55.49 3.64 -24.25
CA LEU A 482 54.97 3.23 -22.95
C LEU A 482 55.51 1.86 -22.50
N LEU A 483 55.55 0.88 -23.41
CA LEU A 483 56.03 -0.46 -23.13
C LEU A 483 57.56 -0.51 -22.90
N VAL A 484 58.34 0.07 -23.81
CA VAL A 484 59.80 -0.10 -23.84
C VAL A 484 60.52 0.92 -22.96
N THR A 485 60.04 2.17 -22.94
CA THR A 485 60.71 3.28 -22.24
C THR A 485 60.11 3.49 -20.84
N CYS A 486 58.79 3.37 -20.71
CA CYS A 486 58.10 3.56 -19.42
C CYS A 486 57.81 2.24 -18.68
N HIS A 487 58.10 1.09 -19.30
CA HIS A 487 57.91 -0.24 -18.71
C HIS A 487 56.47 -0.55 -18.25
N VAL A 488 55.47 -0.01 -18.97
CA VAL A 488 54.05 -0.34 -18.75
C VAL A 488 53.82 -1.84 -18.97
N ASN A 489 53.16 -2.47 -18.02
CA ASN A 489 52.71 -3.86 -18.08
C ASN A 489 51.18 -3.95 -18.23
N VAL A 490 50.71 -5.14 -18.59
CA VAL A 490 49.29 -5.47 -18.63
C VAL A 490 48.69 -5.27 -17.23
N GLY A 491 47.59 -4.52 -17.15
CA GLY A 491 46.89 -4.21 -15.90
C GLY A 491 47.40 -2.96 -15.17
N ASP A 492 48.50 -2.33 -15.60
CA ASP A 492 48.99 -1.10 -14.97
C ASP A 492 47.99 0.04 -15.16
N LEU A 493 47.86 0.89 -14.14
CA LEU A 493 47.00 2.06 -14.21
C LEU A 493 47.77 3.21 -14.88
N VAL A 494 47.30 3.63 -16.06
CA VAL A 494 47.88 4.77 -16.76
C VAL A 494 46.91 5.94 -16.69
N LEU A 495 47.29 6.93 -15.90
CA LEU A 495 46.51 8.13 -15.73
C LEU A 495 46.71 9.06 -16.92
N GLN A 496 45.64 9.70 -17.38
CA GLN A 496 45.70 10.68 -18.44
C GLN A 496 45.05 12.00 -17.99
N VAL A 497 45.89 13.04 -17.84
CA VAL A 497 45.50 14.40 -17.42
C VAL A 497 45.73 15.36 -18.59
N VAL A 498 44.85 15.28 -19.59
CA VAL A 498 44.98 16.06 -20.83
C VAL A 498 43.70 16.79 -21.17
N GLU A 499 43.84 17.91 -21.87
CA GLU A 499 42.67 18.57 -22.47
C GLU A 499 42.19 17.80 -23.70
N ARG A 500 40.97 18.13 -24.16
CA ARG A 500 40.41 17.57 -25.39
C ARG A 500 41.35 17.87 -26.57
N SER A 501 41.92 16.82 -27.16
CA SER A 501 42.86 16.89 -28.29
C SER A 501 42.86 15.58 -29.10
N ILE A 502 43.49 15.57 -30.28
CA ILE A 502 43.76 14.32 -31.02
C ILE A 502 44.67 13.40 -30.19
N HIS A 503 45.67 13.96 -29.52
CA HIS A 503 46.54 13.27 -28.57
C HIS A 503 45.75 12.57 -27.46
N ALA A 504 44.64 13.15 -27.00
CA ALA A 504 43.83 12.54 -25.97
C ALA A 504 43.26 11.19 -26.41
N VAL A 505 42.83 11.09 -27.68
CA VAL A 505 42.31 9.84 -28.25
C VAL A 505 43.44 8.84 -28.52
N LEU A 506 44.58 9.32 -29.05
CA LEU A 506 45.75 8.47 -29.29
C LEU A 506 46.30 7.86 -28.00
N GLY A 507 46.30 8.62 -26.90
CA GLY A 507 46.70 8.15 -25.58
C GLY A 507 45.85 6.97 -25.11
N VAL A 508 44.53 7.04 -25.28
CA VAL A 508 43.62 5.94 -24.90
C VAL A 508 43.94 4.66 -25.68
N PHE A 509 44.12 4.75 -27.00
CA PHE A 509 44.48 3.59 -27.81
C PHE A 509 45.86 3.03 -27.45
N ALA A 510 46.84 3.89 -27.21
CA ALA A 510 48.18 3.48 -26.81
C ALA A 510 48.16 2.71 -25.48
N ILE A 511 47.43 3.22 -24.48
CA ILE A 511 47.23 2.56 -23.18
C ILE A 511 46.59 1.17 -23.37
N TRP A 512 45.50 1.09 -24.16
CA TRP A 512 44.83 -0.18 -24.42
C TRP A 512 45.70 -1.19 -25.19
N MET A 513 46.54 -0.73 -26.12
CA MET A 513 47.48 -1.59 -26.83
C MET A 513 48.58 -2.16 -25.92
N CYS A 514 48.91 -1.47 -24.82
CA CYS A 514 49.77 -2.01 -23.77
C CYS A 514 49.07 -3.00 -22.82
N GLY A 515 47.75 -3.20 -22.96
CA GLY A 515 46.93 -3.93 -22.00
C GLY A 515 46.76 -3.21 -20.65
N ALA A 516 47.05 -1.92 -20.61
CA ALA A 516 46.94 -1.09 -19.42
C ALA A 516 45.54 -0.46 -19.28
N VAL A 517 45.23 0.01 -18.07
CA VAL A 517 43.94 0.56 -17.68
C VAL A 517 43.95 2.07 -17.84
N TYR A 518 43.03 2.60 -18.65
CA TYR A 518 42.89 4.04 -18.87
C TYR A 518 42.20 4.73 -17.69
N VAL A 519 42.82 5.76 -17.12
CA VAL A 519 42.21 6.55 -16.05
C VAL A 519 42.10 8.03 -16.48
N PRO A 520 40.90 8.52 -16.87
CA PRO A 520 40.71 9.90 -17.33
C PRO A 520 40.57 10.90 -16.18
N PHE A 521 41.46 11.89 -16.11
CA PHE A 521 41.34 13.03 -15.20
C PHE A 521 41.15 14.33 -15.97
N ASN A 522 40.27 15.19 -15.47
CA ASN A 522 40.04 16.49 -16.07
C ASN A 522 41.10 17.48 -15.57
N PRO A 523 41.95 18.05 -16.44
CA PRO A 523 42.97 19.03 -16.03
C PRO A 523 42.39 20.31 -15.42
N ARG A 524 41.08 20.55 -15.59
CA ARG A 524 40.36 21.69 -14.99
C ARG A 524 39.86 21.43 -13.57
N ASP A 525 39.98 20.20 -13.06
CA ASP A 525 39.68 19.91 -11.66
C ASP A 525 40.69 20.63 -10.74
N PRO A 526 40.32 21.00 -9.50
CA PRO A 526 41.24 21.64 -8.58
C PRO A 526 42.51 20.79 -8.36
N ILE A 527 43.68 21.40 -8.49
CA ILE A 527 45.00 20.72 -8.40
C ILE A 527 45.11 19.83 -7.16
N ALA A 528 44.69 20.32 -5.99
CA ALA A 528 44.73 19.55 -4.76
C ALA A 528 43.90 18.26 -4.82
N GLN A 529 42.76 18.27 -5.54
CA GLN A 529 41.94 17.06 -5.73
C GLN A 529 42.61 16.09 -6.71
N LEU A 530 43.20 16.60 -7.78
CA LEU A 530 43.95 15.77 -8.73
C LEU A 530 45.12 15.07 -8.04
N GLN A 531 45.95 15.83 -7.31
CA GLN A 531 47.08 15.30 -6.55
C GLN A 531 46.65 14.25 -5.50
N GLN A 532 45.58 14.55 -4.75
CA GLN A 532 45.06 13.61 -3.76
C GLN A 532 44.57 12.31 -4.40
N ARG A 533 43.86 12.39 -5.54
CA ARG A 533 43.38 11.20 -6.25
C ARG A 533 44.52 10.40 -6.87
N ILE A 534 45.53 11.07 -7.41
CA ILE A 534 46.75 10.44 -7.93
C ILE A 534 47.45 9.65 -6.83
N HIS A 535 47.67 10.28 -5.67
CA HIS A 535 48.29 9.65 -4.52
C HIS A 535 47.51 8.41 -4.06
N ASN A 536 46.18 8.49 -4.02
CA ASN A 536 45.33 7.37 -3.60
C ASN A 536 45.29 6.20 -4.59
N LEU A 537 45.56 6.45 -5.87
CA LEU A 537 45.55 5.44 -6.91
C LEU A 537 46.86 4.66 -7.00
N GLU A 538 47.91 5.12 -6.33
CA GLU A 538 49.27 4.54 -6.42
C GLU A 538 49.70 4.32 -7.88
N VAL A 539 49.37 5.27 -8.77
CA VAL A 539 49.73 5.18 -10.19
C VAL A 539 51.21 5.51 -10.41
N ASP A 540 51.88 4.68 -11.20
CA ASP A 540 53.29 4.88 -11.55
C ASP A 540 53.48 5.78 -12.78
N ILE A 541 52.44 5.95 -13.61
CA ILE A 541 52.55 6.61 -14.92
C ILE A 541 51.39 7.58 -15.16
N VAL A 542 51.75 8.81 -15.55
CA VAL A 542 50.80 9.87 -15.89
C VAL A 542 51.11 10.49 -17.24
N LEU A 543 50.15 10.45 -18.16
CA LEU A 543 50.20 11.09 -19.46
C LEU A 543 49.61 12.51 -19.37
N VAL A 544 50.36 13.50 -19.83
CA VAL A 544 49.98 14.92 -19.84
C VAL A 544 50.26 15.53 -21.22
N HIS A 545 49.72 16.70 -21.51
CA HIS A 545 50.34 17.60 -22.49
C HIS A 545 51.40 18.43 -21.76
N ASP A 546 52.40 18.96 -22.46
CA ASP A 546 53.35 19.94 -21.89
C ASP A 546 52.62 21.09 -21.17
N ALA A 547 51.53 21.59 -21.78
CA ALA A 547 50.68 22.63 -21.21
C ALA A 547 49.93 22.22 -19.93
N THR A 548 49.65 20.93 -19.73
CA THR A 548 48.96 20.41 -18.53
C THR A 548 49.90 19.81 -17.50
N ARG A 549 51.20 19.73 -17.77
CA ARG A 549 52.22 19.19 -16.86
C ARG A 549 52.19 19.86 -15.48
N PHE A 550 51.96 21.16 -15.42
CA PHE A 550 51.93 21.92 -14.16
C PHE A 550 50.86 21.42 -13.17
N TYR A 551 49.72 20.90 -13.66
CA TYR A 551 48.64 20.38 -12.80
C TYR A 551 49.03 19.09 -12.07
N VAL A 552 50.11 18.46 -12.50
CA VAL A 552 50.63 17.18 -12.03
C VAL A 552 51.99 17.43 -11.37
N THR A 553 52.01 18.19 -10.26
CA THR A 553 53.20 18.29 -9.40
C THR A 553 53.15 17.13 -8.42
N LEU A 554 53.96 16.10 -8.65
CA LEU A 554 53.94 14.86 -7.88
C LEU A 554 55.31 14.55 -7.29
N ASP A 555 55.31 13.65 -6.30
CA ASP A 555 56.51 13.06 -5.70
C ASP A 555 57.49 12.49 -6.76
N SER A 556 58.75 12.30 -6.39
CA SER A 556 59.85 11.93 -7.30
C SER A 556 59.71 10.61 -8.07
N ASP A 557 58.70 9.81 -7.74
CA ASP A 557 58.63 8.40 -8.09
C ASP A 557 57.62 8.11 -9.23
N ILE A 558 56.87 9.13 -9.71
CA ILE A 558 55.88 8.98 -10.80
C ILE A 558 56.48 9.37 -12.15
N THR A 559 56.33 8.49 -13.14
CA THR A 559 56.78 8.73 -14.52
C THR A 559 55.76 9.59 -15.27
N ILE A 560 56.13 10.85 -15.54
CA ILE A 560 55.30 11.78 -16.31
C ILE A 560 55.71 11.74 -17.80
N VAL A 561 54.77 11.38 -18.67
CA VAL A 561 54.95 11.32 -20.12
C VAL A 561 54.19 12.46 -20.78
N GLU A 562 54.90 13.30 -21.54
CA GLU A 562 54.30 14.38 -22.33
C GLU A 562 53.92 13.87 -23.72
N LEU A 563 52.63 13.71 -23.98
CA LEU A 563 52.09 13.13 -25.21
C LEU A 563 52.54 13.89 -26.47
N ASP A 564 52.65 15.21 -26.39
CA ASP A 564 53.08 16.09 -27.47
C ASP A 564 54.60 16.11 -27.71
N ARG A 565 55.37 15.38 -26.90
CA ARG A 565 56.83 15.23 -27.03
C ARG A 565 57.31 13.80 -27.23
N ILE A 566 56.41 12.82 -27.32
CA ILE A 566 56.80 11.43 -27.59
C ILE A 566 57.50 11.38 -28.96
N PRO A 567 58.76 10.93 -29.05
CA PRO A 567 59.48 10.87 -30.32
C PRO A 567 58.78 9.93 -31.29
N LEU A 568 58.35 10.48 -32.42
CA LEU A 568 57.85 9.69 -33.54
C LEU A 568 59.02 8.98 -34.24
N GLU A 569 58.79 7.77 -34.76
CA GLU A 569 59.78 6.94 -35.48
C GLU A 569 60.93 6.38 -34.62
N GLN A 570 60.88 6.51 -33.29
CA GLN A 570 61.89 5.93 -32.40
C GLN A 570 61.89 4.39 -32.44
N HIS A 571 60.73 3.78 -32.71
CA HIS A 571 60.55 2.34 -32.75
C HIS A 571 60.12 1.90 -34.16
N SER A 572 61.08 1.43 -34.96
CA SER A 572 60.83 0.92 -36.31
C SER A 572 60.10 -0.43 -36.33
N ASP A 573 60.15 -1.16 -35.22
CA ASP A 573 59.52 -2.46 -35.03
C ASP A 573 58.53 -2.38 -33.85
N VAL A 574 57.26 -2.70 -34.13
CA VAL A 574 56.14 -2.68 -33.16
C VAL A 574 55.68 -4.10 -32.78
N SER A 575 56.40 -5.15 -33.21
CA SER A 575 56.03 -6.56 -32.98
C SER A 575 55.96 -6.96 -31.51
N ALA A 576 56.57 -6.18 -30.61
CA ALA A 576 56.41 -6.37 -29.17
C ALA A 576 54.94 -6.23 -28.72
N LEU A 577 54.14 -5.37 -29.37
CA LEU A 577 52.71 -5.22 -29.08
C LEU A 577 51.91 -6.49 -29.42
N ASP A 578 52.32 -7.26 -30.44
CA ASP A 578 51.66 -8.52 -30.81
C ASP A 578 51.78 -9.60 -29.74
N SER A 579 52.76 -9.46 -28.83
CA SER A 579 52.97 -10.37 -27.70
C SER A 579 52.12 -10.03 -26.47
N ILE A 580 51.44 -8.89 -26.48
CA ILE A 580 50.57 -8.44 -25.38
C ILE A 580 49.20 -9.11 -25.55
N SER A 581 48.87 -9.98 -24.60
CA SER A 581 47.56 -10.64 -24.57
C SER A 581 46.57 -9.77 -23.81
N VAL A 582 45.57 -9.22 -24.51
CA VAL A 582 44.43 -8.52 -23.91
C VAL A 582 43.15 -9.29 -24.21
N ILE A 583 42.35 -9.56 -23.19
CA ILE A 583 41.07 -10.27 -23.29
C ILE A 583 39.90 -9.35 -22.92
N SER A 584 38.67 -9.77 -23.23
CA SER A 584 37.44 -9.01 -22.96
C SER A 584 37.22 -8.67 -21.49
N ASP A 585 37.74 -9.51 -20.59
CA ASP A 585 37.53 -9.40 -19.14
C ASP A 585 38.55 -8.46 -18.48
N ASP A 586 39.54 -7.98 -19.23
CA ASP A 586 40.53 -7.04 -18.72
C ASP A 586 39.92 -5.65 -18.50
N LEU A 587 40.40 -4.97 -17.45
CA LEU A 587 39.96 -3.62 -17.13
C LEU A 587 40.37 -2.64 -18.24
N SER A 588 39.39 -2.09 -18.96
CA SER A 588 39.67 -1.09 -20.01
C SER A 588 39.88 0.31 -19.44
N HIS A 589 39.11 0.70 -18.41
CA HIS A 589 39.19 2.02 -17.80
C HIS A 589 38.63 2.06 -16.39
N ILE A 590 39.04 3.07 -15.62
CA ILE A 590 38.48 3.42 -14.31
C ILE A 590 37.99 4.86 -14.35
N VAL A 591 36.70 5.10 -14.15
CA VAL A 591 36.10 6.44 -14.15
C VAL A 591 35.57 6.78 -12.78
N PHE A 592 36.05 7.90 -12.23
CA PHE A 592 35.61 8.39 -10.93
C PHE A 592 34.23 9.03 -11.00
N THR A 593 33.35 8.61 -10.10
CA THR A 593 32.06 9.26 -9.88
C THR A 593 32.10 10.10 -8.60
N SER A 594 31.28 11.16 -8.54
CA SER A 594 31.14 12.00 -7.35
C SER A 594 30.51 11.19 -6.22
N GLY A 595 31.33 10.47 -5.45
CA GLY A 595 30.86 9.66 -4.34
C GLY A 595 30.07 10.51 -3.34
N SER A 596 28.91 10.00 -2.91
CA SER A 596 28.01 10.69 -1.95
C SER A 596 28.67 10.98 -0.59
N THR A 597 29.81 10.35 -0.30
CA THR A 597 30.64 10.55 0.90
C THR A 597 31.62 11.72 0.79
N GLY A 598 31.63 12.45 -0.32
CA GLY A 598 32.59 13.54 -0.59
C GLY A 598 33.96 13.05 -1.07
N THR A 599 34.21 11.75 -1.00
CA THR A 599 35.35 11.06 -1.61
C THR A 599 34.90 10.36 -2.90
N PRO A 600 35.45 10.73 -4.07
CA PRO A 600 35.16 10.06 -5.33
C PRO A 600 35.44 8.55 -5.25
N LYS A 601 34.58 7.73 -5.88
CA LYS A 601 34.74 6.28 -5.98
C LYS A 601 34.96 5.89 -7.43
N ALA A 602 35.92 4.99 -7.64
CA ALA A 602 36.33 4.40 -8.90
C ALA A 602 35.65 3.03 -9.07
#